data_AF-A0A2V7X0N4-F1
#
_entry.id   AF-A0A2V7X0N4-F1
#
_cell.length_a   1.000
_cell.length_b   1.000
_cell.length_c   1.000
_cell.angle_alpha   90.00
_cell.angle_beta   90.00
_cell.angle_gamma   90.00
#
_symmetry.space_group_name_H-M   'P 1'
#
loop_
_entity.id
_entity.type
_entity.pdbx_description
1 polymer ?
#
loop_
_entity_poly.entity_id
_entity_poly.type
_entity_poly.pdbx_seq_one_letter_code
_entity_poly.pdbx_strand_id
1 'polypeptide(L)'
;MTPRSSRAAKGARRSRPVPSAPKTQPAAAHKIVDLRTTVVGTPWRELVFVELTTDSGLVGVGEVRIVNKTDTLVACLHELGPRYVVGSDPFDVERLAWNVQRAEYGRPGEVTQSALAAFDIACWDLMGQALGVPVWKLLGGRFRDRVPAYANGWYQAERDPQVIARLARGVVKR
;
A
#
# COMPACT_ATOMS: atom_id res chain seq x y z
N MET A 1 9.50 -81.05 -16.88
CA MET A 1 9.16 -80.19 -15.72
C MET A 1 10.04 -78.95 -15.79
N THR A 2 9.43 -77.80 -16.06
CA THR A 2 10.03 -76.50 -16.40
C THR A 2 10.66 -75.80 -15.19
N PRO A 3 11.80 -75.11 -15.34
CA PRO A 3 12.25 -74.14 -14.35
C PRO A 3 11.46 -72.83 -14.52
N ARG A 4 10.87 -72.33 -13.42
CA ARG A 4 10.13 -71.06 -13.39
C ARG A 4 11.08 -69.89 -13.61
N SER A 5 10.76 -69.08 -14.61
CA SER A 5 11.34 -67.77 -14.85
C SER A 5 10.72 -66.73 -13.90
N SER A 6 11.53 -65.80 -13.39
CA SER A 6 11.03 -64.51 -12.93
C SER A 6 12.02 -63.41 -13.34
N ARG A 7 11.81 -62.83 -14.52
CA ARG A 7 12.38 -61.52 -14.88
C ARG A 7 11.40 -60.45 -14.42
N ALA A 8 11.80 -59.65 -13.44
CA ALA A 8 11.11 -58.43 -13.06
C ALA A 8 11.28 -57.39 -14.18
N ALA A 9 10.16 -56.91 -14.73
CA ALA A 9 10.14 -55.81 -15.67
C ALA A 9 10.34 -54.47 -14.92
N LYS A 10 11.46 -53.77 -15.19
CA LYS A 10 11.66 -52.38 -14.75
C LYS A 10 10.76 -51.47 -15.58
N GLY A 11 9.66 -51.00 -15.00
CA GLY A 11 8.83 -49.95 -15.58
C GLY A 11 9.57 -48.62 -15.61
N ALA A 12 9.90 -48.12 -16.80
CA ALA A 12 10.45 -46.79 -16.98
C ALA A 12 9.35 -45.75 -16.69
N ARG A 13 9.49 -44.99 -15.59
CA ARG A 13 8.66 -43.80 -15.32
C ARG A 13 8.96 -42.77 -16.41
N ARG A 14 8.01 -42.55 -17.33
CA ARG A 14 8.04 -41.38 -18.21
C ARG A 14 7.84 -40.13 -17.35
N SER A 15 8.85 -39.28 -17.25
CA SER A 15 8.74 -37.95 -16.65
C SER A 15 7.82 -37.10 -17.53
N ARG A 16 6.77 -36.52 -16.95
CA ARG A 16 5.97 -35.49 -17.62
C ARG A 16 6.83 -34.22 -17.74
N PRO A 17 6.84 -33.53 -18.89
CA PRO A 17 7.51 -32.24 -18.98
C PRO A 17 6.84 -31.28 -17.99
N VAL A 18 7.66 -30.59 -17.20
CA VAL A 18 7.22 -29.46 -16.39
C VAL A 18 6.79 -28.35 -17.36
N PRO A 19 5.57 -27.78 -17.22
CA PRO A 19 5.17 -26.66 -18.07
C PRO A 19 6.20 -25.53 -17.92
N SER A 20 6.73 -25.06 -19.04
CA SER A 20 7.61 -23.88 -19.03
C SER A 20 6.87 -22.71 -18.41
N ALA A 21 7.49 -22.05 -17.43
CA ALA A 21 6.95 -20.85 -16.81
C ALA A 21 6.51 -19.85 -17.91
N PRO A 22 5.35 -19.20 -17.77
CA PRO A 22 4.92 -18.18 -18.72
C PRO A 22 6.03 -17.14 -18.84
N LYS A 23 6.39 -16.79 -20.09
CA LYS A 23 7.37 -15.74 -20.37
C LYS A 23 6.85 -14.46 -19.72
N THR A 24 7.48 -14.02 -18.64
CA THR A 24 7.23 -12.72 -18.01
C THR A 24 7.49 -11.68 -19.08
N GLN A 25 6.43 -10.99 -19.53
CA GLN A 25 6.62 -9.74 -20.24
C GLN A 25 7.45 -8.82 -19.33
N PRO A 26 8.43 -8.08 -19.86
CA PRO A 26 9.10 -7.07 -19.05
C PRO A 26 8.00 -6.19 -18.47
N ALA A 27 7.96 -6.05 -17.14
CA ALA A 27 7.04 -5.15 -16.48
C ALA A 27 7.19 -3.79 -17.16
N ALA A 28 6.08 -3.19 -17.60
CA ALA A 28 6.12 -1.83 -18.12
C ALA A 28 6.82 -0.97 -17.08
N ALA A 29 7.79 -0.16 -17.50
CA ALA A 29 8.38 0.81 -16.57
C ALA A 29 7.24 1.72 -16.10
N HIS A 30 7.09 1.86 -14.78
CA HIS A 30 6.05 2.69 -14.16
C HIS A 30 6.70 3.85 -13.43
N LYS A 31 7.62 4.57 -14.08
CA LYS A 31 8.37 5.63 -13.39
C LYS A 31 7.43 6.75 -12.97
N ILE A 32 7.55 7.21 -11.73
CA ILE A 32 6.78 8.35 -11.25
C ILE A 32 7.30 9.61 -11.95
N VAL A 33 6.42 10.36 -12.61
CA VAL A 33 6.76 11.56 -13.40
C VAL A 33 6.19 12.85 -12.80
N ASP A 34 5.17 12.74 -11.98
CA ASP A 34 4.52 13.90 -11.37
C ASP A 34 4.02 13.58 -9.96
N LEU A 35 3.94 14.64 -9.15
CA LEU A 35 3.46 14.61 -7.78
C LEU A 35 2.54 15.80 -7.55
N ARG A 36 1.32 15.50 -7.11
CA ARG A 36 0.34 16.51 -6.71
C ARG A 36 -0.05 16.34 -5.26
N THR A 37 -0.13 17.45 -4.54
CA THR A 37 -0.63 17.50 -3.16
C THR A 37 -1.94 18.24 -3.12
N THR A 38 -2.96 17.67 -2.47
CA THR A 38 -4.27 18.29 -2.29
C THR A 38 -4.64 18.32 -0.81
N VAL A 39 -4.86 19.52 -0.27
CA VAL A 39 -5.36 19.70 1.10
C VAL A 39 -6.89 19.78 1.08
N VAL A 40 -7.54 18.91 1.85
CA VAL A 40 -8.99 18.85 1.98
C VAL A 40 -9.37 19.26 3.40
N GLY A 41 -9.97 20.45 3.52
CA GLY A 41 -10.50 20.94 4.78
C GLY A 41 -11.77 20.21 5.20
N THR A 42 -11.85 19.82 6.47
CA THR A 42 -13.07 19.31 7.13
C THR A 42 -13.33 20.15 8.40
N PRO A 43 -14.52 20.07 9.04
CA PRO A 43 -14.89 21.02 10.09
C PRO A 43 -13.93 21.12 11.30
N TRP A 44 -13.10 20.12 11.56
CA TRP A 44 -12.16 20.11 12.70
C TRP A 44 -10.76 19.60 12.36
N ARG A 45 -10.46 19.35 11.08
CA ARG A 45 -9.15 18.86 10.64
C ARG A 45 -8.95 19.04 9.15
N GLU A 46 -7.70 19.06 8.75
CA GLU A 46 -7.30 18.96 7.35
C GLU A 46 -6.81 17.54 7.07
N LEU A 47 -7.10 17.06 5.87
CA LEU A 47 -6.55 15.83 5.31
C LEU A 47 -5.65 16.22 4.14
N VAL A 48 -4.49 15.57 4.01
CA VAL A 48 -3.57 15.80 2.90
C VAL A 48 -3.55 14.54 2.04
N PHE A 49 -3.88 14.70 0.76
CA PHE A 49 -3.77 13.67 -0.25
C PHE A 49 -2.55 13.93 -1.12
N VAL A 50 -1.82 12.86 -1.44
CA VAL A 50 -0.69 12.86 -2.37
C VAL A 50 -1.04 11.95 -3.53
N GLU A 51 -0.95 12.48 -4.74
CA GLU A 51 -1.19 11.75 -5.98
C GLU A 51 0.14 11.63 -6.73
N LEU A 52 0.58 10.41 -7.02
CA LEU A 52 1.78 10.13 -7.80
C LEU A 52 1.37 9.60 -9.17
N THR A 53 1.73 10.33 -10.22
CA THR A 53 1.43 9.93 -11.61
C THR A 53 2.64 9.26 -12.23
N THR A 54 2.43 8.14 -12.92
CA THR A 54 3.49 7.41 -13.65
C THR A 54 3.53 7.78 -15.13
N ASP A 55 4.66 7.52 -15.78
CA ASP A 55 4.83 7.61 -17.24
C ASP A 55 3.83 6.74 -18.02
N SER A 56 3.34 5.66 -17.40
CA SER A 56 2.27 4.81 -17.93
C SER A 56 0.85 5.39 -17.78
N GLY A 57 0.70 6.52 -17.09
CA GLY A 57 -0.59 7.19 -16.85
C GLY A 57 -1.37 6.70 -15.63
N LEU A 58 -0.85 5.73 -14.86
CA LEU A 58 -1.45 5.33 -13.57
C LEU A 58 -1.24 6.43 -12.53
N VAL A 59 -2.22 6.58 -11.63
CA VAL A 59 -2.18 7.53 -10.53
C VAL A 59 -2.43 6.79 -9.22
N GLY A 60 -1.43 6.75 -8.33
CA GLY A 60 -1.60 6.20 -6.99
C GLY A 60 -1.86 7.29 -5.97
N VAL A 61 -2.68 6.98 -4.97
CA VAL A 61 -3.13 7.94 -3.96
C VAL A 61 -2.65 7.52 -2.57
N GLY A 62 -2.01 8.45 -1.88
CA GLY A 62 -1.67 8.35 -0.47
C GLY A 62 -2.43 9.38 0.35
N GLU A 63 -2.89 8.99 1.54
CA GLU A 63 -3.48 9.92 2.51
C GLU A 63 -2.57 10.03 3.72
N VAL A 64 -2.36 11.26 4.20
CA VAL A 64 -1.71 11.49 5.48
C VAL A 64 -2.35 12.66 6.23
N ARG A 65 -2.31 12.58 7.55
CA ARG A 65 -2.80 13.65 8.43
C ARG A 65 -1.86 13.84 9.60
N ILE A 66 -1.31 15.04 9.72
CA ILE A 66 -0.52 15.47 10.88
C ILE A 66 -1.32 16.47 11.71
N VAL A 67 -1.20 16.42 13.03
CA VAL A 67 -1.94 17.33 13.92
C VAL A 67 -1.26 18.69 13.93
N ASN A 68 -1.99 19.73 13.52
CA ASN A 68 -1.59 21.15 13.61
C ASN A 68 -0.28 21.50 12.87
N LYS A 69 0.11 20.73 11.86
CA LYS A 69 1.33 20.95 11.06
C LYS A 69 1.10 20.73 9.56
N THR A 70 -0.10 20.98 9.06
CA THR A 70 -0.50 20.72 7.66
C THR A 70 0.45 21.43 6.68
N ASP A 71 0.68 22.72 6.85
CA ASP A 71 1.56 23.49 5.95
C ASP A 71 3.01 23.00 5.99
N THR A 72 3.50 22.63 7.18
CA THR A 72 4.85 22.05 7.34
C THR A 72 4.97 20.71 6.63
N LEU A 73 3.93 19.88 6.69
CA LEU A 73 3.87 18.61 5.96
C LEU A 73 3.82 18.84 4.45
N VAL A 74 2.99 19.78 3.98
CA VAL A 74 2.90 20.12 2.55
C VAL A 74 4.26 20.62 2.03
N ALA A 75 4.92 21.52 2.76
CA ALA A 75 6.27 21.97 2.41
C ALA A 75 7.26 20.79 2.32
N CYS A 76 7.25 19.90 3.31
CA CYS A 76 8.11 18.71 3.32
C CYS A 76 7.83 17.78 2.12
N LEU A 77 6.57 17.56 1.75
CA LEU A 77 6.19 16.80 0.56
C LEU A 77 6.76 17.43 -0.72
N HIS A 78 6.71 18.76 -0.83
CA HIS A 78 7.27 19.49 -1.97
C HIS A 78 8.80 19.50 -2.02
N GLU A 79 9.48 19.37 -0.88
CA GLU A 79 10.95 19.25 -0.82
C GLU A 79 11.42 17.83 -1.16
N LEU A 80 10.77 16.81 -0.59
CA LEU A 80 11.17 15.41 -0.74
C LEU A 80 10.71 14.81 -2.08
N GLY A 81 9.55 15.22 -2.57
CA GLY A 81 8.92 14.68 -3.77
C GLY A 81 9.83 14.71 -5.00
N PRO A 82 10.29 15.89 -5.45
CA PRO A 82 11.20 16.00 -6.59
C PRO A 82 12.57 15.34 -6.35
N ARG A 83 13.02 15.26 -5.10
CA ARG A 83 14.36 14.74 -4.75
C ARG A 83 14.43 13.22 -4.74
N TYR A 84 13.37 12.56 -4.28
CA TYR A 84 13.38 11.12 -4.01
C TYR A 84 12.30 10.33 -4.73
N VAL A 85 11.17 10.97 -5.09
CA VAL A 85 9.98 10.27 -5.57
C VAL A 85 9.87 10.38 -7.10
N VAL A 86 9.99 11.59 -7.65
CA VAL A 86 9.97 11.77 -9.10
C VAL A 86 11.19 11.09 -9.73
N GLY A 87 10.95 10.31 -10.78
CA GLY A 87 11.92 9.47 -11.48
C GLY A 87 12.12 8.09 -10.86
N SER A 88 11.54 7.82 -9.68
CA SER A 88 11.64 6.50 -9.03
C SER A 88 10.64 5.50 -9.59
N ASP A 89 10.93 4.22 -9.42
CA ASP A 89 10.02 3.11 -9.71
C ASP A 89 9.20 2.80 -8.44
N PRO A 90 7.86 2.79 -8.48
CA PRO A 90 7.02 2.49 -7.33
C PRO A 90 7.22 1.07 -6.77
N PHE A 91 7.77 0.13 -7.56
CA PHE A 91 8.14 -1.21 -7.09
C PHE A 91 9.41 -1.22 -6.22
N ASP A 92 10.20 -0.14 -6.26
CA ASP A 92 11.40 0.05 -5.44
C ASP A 92 11.07 0.83 -4.13
N VAL A 93 9.88 0.62 -3.55
CA VAL A 93 9.38 1.39 -2.40
C VAL A 93 10.33 1.39 -1.18
N GLU A 94 10.97 0.26 -0.89
CA GLU A 94 11.97 0.16 0.18
C GLU A 94 13.21 1.03 -0.09
N ARG A 95 13.61 1.15 -1.37
CA ARG A 95 14.70 2.05 -1.76
C ARG A 95 14.30 3.50 -1.55
N LEU A 96 13.06 3.87 -1.90
CA LEU A 96 12.52 5.21 -1.64
C LEU A 96 12.54 5.51 -0.15
N ALA A 97 12.02 4.61 0.69
CA ALA A 97 12.02 4.76 2.14
C ALA A 97 13.44 4.88 2.71
N TRP A 98 14.37 4.04 2.26
CA TRP A 98 15.76 4.10 2.65
C TRP A 98 16.41 5.44 2.28
N ASN A 99 16.18 5.92 1.05
CA ASN A 99 16.74 7.17 0.57
C ASN A 99 16.25 8.34 1.41
N VAL A 100 14.95 8.44 1.70
CA VAL A 100 14.41 9.49 2.57
C VAL A 100 14.99 9.39 3.99
N GLN A 101 15.09 8.19 4.55
CA GLN A 101 15.56 8.01 5.93
C GLN A 101 17.07 8.22 6.11
N ARG A 102 17.89 7.94 5.09
CA ARG A 102 19.35 8.01 5.17
C ARG A 102 19.94 9.27 4.55
N ALA A 103 19.41 9.73 3.42
CA ALA A 103 20.01 10.83 2.67
C ALA A 103 19.70 12.20 3.29
N GLU A 104 18.70 12.29 4.16
CA GLU A 104 18.39 13.51 4.93
C GLU A 104 19.38 13.75 6.09
N TYR A 105 20.40 12.89 6.27
CA TYR A 105 21.48 12.91 7.29
C TYR A 105 21.03 12.90 8.77
N GLY A 106 19.86 13.45 9.09
CA GLY A 106 19.26 13.44 10.43
C GLY A 106 18.27 12.30 10.63
N ARG A 107 17.84 12.10 11.88
CA ARG A 107 16.76 11.17 12.19
C ARG A 107 15.44 11.79 11.72
N PRO A 108 14.68 11.12 10.82
CA PRO A 108 13.41 11.67 10.37
C PRO A 108 12.43 11.82 11.54
N GLY A 109 11.90 13.03 11.70
CA GLY A 109 10.88 13.35 12.69
C GLY A 109 9.46 13.02 12.21
N GLU A 110 8.47 13.45 12.99
CA GLU A 110 7.03 13.23 12.69
C GLU A 110 6.65 13.70 11.28
N VAL A 111 7.12 14.88 10.86
CA VAL A 111 6.78 15.49 9.56
C VAL A 111 7.33 14.64 8.41
N THR A 112 8.63 14.36 8.42
CA THR A 112 9.30 13.58 7.37
C THR A 112 8.76 12.16 7.30
N GLN A 113 8.50 11.51 8.44
CA GLN A 113 7.90 10.18 8.46
C GLN A 113 6.46 10.19 7.94
N SER A 114 5.69 11.25 8.19
CA SER A 114 4.35 11.43 7.63
C SER A 114 4.40 11.60 6.11
N ALA A 115 5.32 12.42 5.60
CA ALA A 115 5.53 12.58 4.16
C ALA A 115 5.91 11.24 3.51
N LEU A 116 6.84 10.50 4.12
CA LEU A 116 7.24 9.18 3.65
C LEU A 116 6.07 8.19 3.63
N ALA A 117 5.24 8.17 4.68
CA ALA A 117 4.06 7.30 4.73
C ALA A 117 3.07 7.62 3.58
N ALA A 118 2.89 8.88 3.23
CA ALA A 118 2.03 9.26 2.10
C ALA A 118 2.56 8.72 0.77
N PHE A 119 3.88 8.84 0.54
CA PHE A 119 4.53 8.29 -0.65
C PHE A 119 4.46 6.76 -0.69
N ASP A 120 4.72 6.09 0.43
CA ASP A 120 4.64 4.63 0.55
C ASP A 120 3.25 4.12 0.19
N ILE A 121 2.19 4.70 0.77
CA ILE A 121 0.80 4.32 0.46
C ILE A 121 0.49 4.53 -1.03
N ALA A 122 0.90 5.66 -1.62
CA ALA A 122 0.69 5.93 -3.04
C ALA A 122 1.45 4.94 -3.95
N CYS A 123 2.67 4.54 -3.58
CA CYS A 123 3.42 3.50 -4.30
C CYS A 123 2.74 2.13 -4.19
N TRP A 124 2.19 1.77 -3.03
CA TRP A 124 1.42 0.54 -2.87
C TRP A 124 0.14 0.52 -3.71
N ASP A 125 -0.55 1.66 -3.81
CA ASP A 125 -1.69 1.83 -4.71
C ASP A 125 -1.27 1.65 -6.18
N LEU A 126 -0.19 2.31 -6.61
CA LEU A 126 0.39 2.14 -7.96
C LEU A 126 0.74 0.68 -8.26
N MET A 127 1.40 -0.03 -7.34
CA MET A 127 1.74 -1.44 -7.52
C MET A 127 0.49 -2.32 -7.67
N GLY A 128 -0.55 -2.05 -6.88
CA GLY A 128 -1.83 -2.75 -6.98
C GLY A 128 -2.50 -2.51 -8.34
N GLN A 129 -2.54 -1.26 -8.79
CA GLN A 129 -3.10 -0.88 -10.08
C GLN A 129 -2.32 -1.49 -11.25
N ALA A 130 -0.99 -1.37 -11.26
CA ALA A 130 -0.11 -1.91 -12.28
C ALA A 130 -0.25 -3.42 -12.44
N LEU A 131 -0.45 -4.14 -11.33
CA LEU A 131 -0.63 -5.60 -11.32
C LEU A 131 -2.10 -6.05 -11.42
N GLY A 132 -3.06 -5.12 -11.42
CA GLY A 132 -4.49 -5.43 -11.43
C GLY A 132 -4.97 -6.23 -10.22
N VAL A 133 -4.33 -6.05 -9.06
CA VAL A 133 -4.68 -6.76 -7.82
C VAL A 133 -4.80 -5.81 -6.62
N PRO A 134 -5.67 -6.12 -5.64
CA PRO A 134 -5.74 -5.31 -4.44
C PRO A 134 -4.47 -5.42 -3.59
N VAL A 135 -4.10 -4.35 -2.89
CA VAL A 135 -2.87 -4.25 -2.07
C VAL A 135 -2.73 -5.41 -1.07
N TRP A 136 -3.81 -5.84 -0.40
CA TRP A 136 -3.75 -6.97 0.54
C TRP A 136 -3.26 -8.27 -0.10
N LYS A 137 -3.42 -8.44 -1.42
CA LYS A 137 -2.91 -9.62 -2.13
C LYS A 137 -1.40 -9.54 -2.31
N LEU A 138 -0.87 -8.33 -2.50
CA LEU A 138 0.57 -8.06 -2.55
C LEU A 138 1.22 -8.30 -1.18
N LEU A 139 0.52 -7.96 -0.09
CA LEU A 139 0.98 -8.14 1.30
C LEU A 139 0.97 -9.60 1.80
N GLY A 140 0.69 -10.58 0.93
CA GLY A 140 0.71 -12.01 1.29
C GLY A 140 -0.65 -12.70 1.28
N GLY A 141 -1.71 -12.02 0.82
CA GLY A 141 -3.01 -12.65 0.59
C GLY A 141 -4.00 -12.52 1.74
N ARG A 142 -5.20 -13.07 1.52
CA ARG A 142 -6.33 -12.92 2.43
C ARG A 142 -6.24 -13.89 3.59
N PHE A 143 -6.15 -13.37 4.82
CA PHE A 143 -6.25 -14.18 6.04
C PHE A 143 -7.68 -14.34 6.55
N ARG A 144 -8.54 -13.32 6.38
CA ARG A 144 -9.92 -13.31 6.89
C ARG A 144 -10.89 -12.66 5.91
N ASP A 145 -12.17 -13.00 6.04
CA ASP A 145 -13.19 -12.47 5.14
C ASP A 145 -13.65 -11.06 5.47
N ARG A 146 -13.69 -10.72 6.76
CA ARG A 146 -14.10 -9.43 7.29
C ARG A 146 -13.19 -9.03 8.45
N VAL A 147 -13.02 -7.73 8.65
CA VAL A 147 -12.28 -7.15 9.79
C VAL A 147 -13.30 -6.54 10.75
N PRO A 148 -13.32 -6.93 12.04
CA PRO A 148 -14.15 -6.25 13.04
C PRO A 148 -13.73 -4.78 13.14
N ALA A 149 -14.71 -3.87 13.08
CA ALA A 149 -14.49 -2.45 13.26
C ALA A 149 -15.06 -1.98 14.60
N TYR A 150 -14.38 -1.04 15.23
CA TYR A 150 -14.88 -0.28 16.37
C TYR A 150 -15.33 1.09 15.89
N ALA A 151 -16.50 1.53 16.33
CA ALA A 151 -17.03 2.85 16.00
C ALA A 151 -16.89 3.79 17.20
N ASN A 152 -16.32 4.97 16.93
CA ASN A 152 -16.39 6.15 17.76
C ASN A 152 -16.86 7.34 16.91
N GLY A 153 -17.24 8.45 17.54
CA GLY A 153 -17.65 9.63 16.78
C GLY A 153 -18.73 10.49 17.42
N TRP A 154 -19.17 10.21 18.64
CA TRP A 154 -20.23 10.96 19.33
C TRP A 154 -19.74 12.31 19.90
N TYR A 155 -18.84 12.98 19.18
CA TYR A 155 -18.23 14.24 19.59
C TYR A 155 -19.17 15.44 19.47
N GLN A 156 -20.23 15.31 18.67
CA GLN A 156 -21.24 16.34 18.45
C GLN A 156 -22.44 16.20 19.40
N ALA A 157 -22.44 15.19 20.27
CA ALA A 157 -23.48 14.97 21.24
C ALA A 157 -23.07 15.49 22.61
N GLU A 158 -24.07 15.69 23.47
CA GLU A 158 -23.84 15.98 24.88
C GLU A 158 -22.99 14.87 25.51
N ARG A 159 -22.03 15.27 26.36
CA ARG A 159 -21.11 14.35 27.05
C ARG A 159 -21.77 13.69 28.26
N ASP A 160 -23.02 13.26 28.09
CA ASP A 160 -23.79 12.48 29.06
C ASP A 160 -23.69 10.98 28.74
N PRO A 161 -23.34 10.11 29.71
CA PRO A 161 -23.21 8.67 29.47
C PRO A 161 -24.46 8.01 28.85
N GLN A 162 -25.68 8.46 29.20
CA GLN A 162 -26.91 7.88 28.66
C GLN A 162 -27.14 8.29 27.20
N VAL A 163 -26.80 9.53 26.84
CA VAL A 163 -26.80 10.00 25.45
C VAL A 163 -25.82 9.19 24.61
N ILE A 164 -24.59 9.03 25.06
CA ILE A 164 -23.56 8.26 24.33
C ILE A 164 -23.97 6.80 24.16
N ALA A 165 -24.49 6.15 25.22
CA ALA A 165 -24.96 4.77 25.16
C ALA A 165 -26.13 4.57 24.17
N ARG A 166 -26.99 5.58 24.00
CA ARG A 166 -28.07 5.56 23.02
C ARG A 166 -27.54 5.63 21.59
N LEU A 167 -26.58 6.53 21.34
CA LEU A 167 -25.97 6.68 20.02
C LEU A 167 -25.16 5.45 19.62
N ALA A 168 -24.41 4.87 20.56
CA ALA A 168 -23.67 3.62 20.34
C ALA A 168 -24.59 2.47 19.94
N ARG A 169 -25.74 2.31 20.60
CA ARG A 169 -26.76 1.33 20.22
C ARG A 169 -27.31 1.54 18.80
N GLY A 170 -27.31 2.77 18.29
CA GLY A 170 -27.72 3.08 16.92
C GLY A 170 -26.74 2.55 15.86
N VAL A 171 -25.44 2.55 16.15
CA VAL A 171 -24.40 2.09 15.21
C VAL A 171 -24.43 0.57 15.05
N VAL A 172 -24.66 -0.17 16.14
CA VAL A 172 -24.70 -1.64 16.14
C VAL A 172 -25.92 -2.20 15.38
N LYS A 173 -26.99 -1.41 15.21
CA LYS A 173 -28.20 -1.83 14.50
C LYS A 173 -28.09 -1.79 12.97
N ARG A 174 -27.02 -1.21 12.43
CA ARG A 174 -26.75 -1.14 10.98
C ARG A 174 -25.85 -2.28 10.55
#